data_AF-A0A1Q6A3A6-F1
#
_entry.id   AF-A0A1Q6A3A6-F1
#
_cell.length_a   1.000
_cell.length_b   1.000
_cell.length_c   1.000
_cell.angle_alpha   90.00
_cell.angle_beta   90.00
_cell.angle_gamma   90.00
#
_symmetry.space_group_name_H-M   'P 1'
#
loop_
_entity.id
_entity.type
_entity.pdbx_description
1 polymer ?
#
loop_
_entity_poly.entity_id
_entity_poly.type
_entity_poly.pdbx_seq_one_letter_code
_entity_poly.pdbx_strand_id
1 'polypeptide(L)'
;MFYLLIFAALIFFVAHVALLLASFSGPKFASVRYFYSHLTLWLTGIVVFVLALCYSGAHQSGFLDYFNTPFKKTMILVFTLALSLAAHGIVSLLVLPLLRKNRVS
;
A
#
# COMPACT_ATOMS: atom_id res chain seq x y z
N MET A 1 10.96 19.55 -2.99
CA MET A 1 10.05 18.83 -2.06
C MET A 1 9.09 17.90 -2.80
N PHE A 2 8.41 18.36 -3.85
CA PHE A 2 7.55 17.54 -4.72
C PHE A 2 8.15 16.19 -5.14
N TYR A 3 9.29 16.21 -5.84
CA TYR A 3 9.96 14.99 -6.30
C TYR A 3 10.43 14.09 -5.16
N LEU A 4 10.87 14.65 -4.03
CA LEU A 4 11.30 13.87 -2.86
C LEU A 4 10.15 13.03 -2.30
N LEU A 5 8.95 13.61 -2.21
CA LEU A 5 7.76 12.88 -1.74
C LEU A 5 7.32 11.81 -2.75
N ILE A 6 7.43 12.08 -4.06
CA ILE A 6 7.16 11.08 -5.11
C ILE A 6 8.14 9.91 -4.99
N PHE A 7 9.44 10.19 -4.88
CA PHE A 7 10.44 9.14 -4.70
C PHE A 7 10.23 8.37 -3.39
N ALA A 8 9.88 9.03 -2.30
CA ALA A 8 9.56 8.37 -1.03
C ALA A 8 8.33 7.44 -1.16
N ALA A 9 7.25 7.91 -1.80
CA ALA A 9 6.06 7.09 -2.05
C ALA A 9 6.39 5.86 -2.90
N LEU A 10 7.21 6.03 -3.94
CA LEU A 10 7.66 4.94 -4.81
C LEU A 10 8.51 3.93 -4.04
N ILE A 11 9.47 4.39 -3.23
CA ILE A 11 10.32 3.51 -2.41
C ILE A 11 9.47 2.71 -1.42
N PHE A 12 8.52 3.35 -0.73
CA PHE A 12 7.63 2.63 0.18
C PHE A 12 6.74 1.62 -0.53
N PHE A 13 6.28 1.93 -1.74
CA PHE A 13 5.49 1.00 -2.54
C PHE A 13 6.31 -0.22 -2.98
N VAL A 14 7.54 0.00 -3.45
CA VAL A 14 8.46 -1.09 -3.80
C VAL A 14 8.82 -1.93 -2.57
N ALA A 15 9.10 -1.28 -1.44
CA ALA A 15 9.36 -1.96 -0.16
C ALA A 15 8.16 -2.80 0.28
N HIS A 16 6.93 -2.30 0.10
CA HIS A 16 5.69 -3.03 0.37
C HIS A 16 5.64 -4.34 -0.43
N VAL A 17 5.83 -4.27 -1.75
CA VAL A 17 5.80 -5.45 -2.62
C VAL A 17 6.92 -6.43 -2.27
N ALA A 18 8.14 -5.94 -2.04
CA ALA A 18 9.27 -6.78 -1.65
C ALA A 18 9.04 -7.51 -0.32
N LEU A 19 8.55 -6.80 0.71
CA LEU A 19 8.21 -7.39 2.01
C LEU A 19 7.04 -8.37 1.91
N LEU A 20 6.06 -8.08 1.06
CA LEU A 20 4.92 -8.98 0.81
C LEU A 20 5.41 -10.30 0.23
N LEU A 21 6.19 -10.26 -0.86
CA LEU A 21 6.76 -11.46 -1.47
C LEU A 21 7.65 -12.22 -0.49
N ALA A 22 8.53 -11.50 0.22
CA ALA A 22 9.41 -12.08 1.22
C ALA A 22 8.67 -12.68 2.44
N SER A 23 7.41 -12.30 2.68
CA SER A 23 6.57 -12.90 3.73
C SER A 23 6.09 -14.32 3.39
N PHE A 24 6.10 -14.66 2.09
CA PHE A 24 5.69 -15.97 1.56
C PHE A 24 6.84 -16.90 1.15
N SER A 25 8.08 -16.40 1.04
CA SER A 25 9.23 -17.19 0.56
C SER A 25 9.81 -18.23 1.53
N GLY A 26 9.24 -18.40 2.73
CA GLY A 26 9.76 -19.29 3.77
C GLY A 26 8.88 -20.50 4.07
N PRO A 27 9.39 -21.52 4.80
CA PRO A 27 8.63 -22.72 5.19
C PRO A 27 7.47 -22.42 6.17
N LYS A 28 7.42 -21.20 6.73
CA LYS A 28 6.33 -20.69 7.57
C LYS A 28 5.99 -19.27 7.12
N PHE A 29 4.71 -18.94 7.10
CA PHE A 29 4.22 -17.59 6.84
C PHE A 29 4.78 -16.62 7.88
N ALA A 30 5.51 -15.61 7.44
CA ALA A 30 6.15 -14.64 8.32
C ALA A 30 5.19 -13.48 8.62
N SER A 31 4.26 -13.69 9.56
CA SER A 31 3.23 -12.70 9.95
C SER A 31 3.79 -11.32 10.30
N VAL A 32 5.00 -11.26 10.88
CA VAL A 32 5.66 -10.00 11.22
C VAL A 32 6.06 -9.22 9.96
N ARG A 33 6.69 -9.88 8.98
CA ARG A 33 7.07 -9.25 7.70
C ARG A 33 5.84 -8.82 6.89
N TYR A 34 4.78 -9.61 6.97
CA TYR A 34 3.49 -9.30 6.36
C TYR A 34 2.87 -8.02 6.96
N PHE A 35 2.95 -7.84 8.28
CA PHE A 35 2.51 -6.60 8.93
C PHE A 35 3.36 -5.40 8.50
N TYR A 36 4.69 -5.53 8.47
CA TYR A 36 5.56 -4.46 7.99
C TYR A 36 5.30 -4.08 6.53
N SER A 37 4.99 -5.05 5.67
CA SER A 37 4.54 -4.77 4.30
C SER A 37 3.29 -3.89 4.29
N HIS A 38 2.28 -4.17 5.12
CA HIS A 38 1.07 -3.34 5.19
C HIS A 38 1.35 -1.94 5.74
N LEU A 39 2.22 -1.84 6.75
CA LEU A 39 2.65 -0.56 7.29
C LEU A 39 3.31 0.31 6.21
N THR A 40 4.17 -0.27 5.36
CA THR A 40 4.77 0.46 4.24
C THR A 40 3.73 0.92 3.20
N LEU A 41 2.68 0.14 2.95
CA LEU A 41 1.57 0.57 2.08
C LEU A 41 0.81 1.76 2.67
N TRP A 42 0.56 1.73 3.98
CA TRP A 42 -0.12 2.83 4.68
C TRP A 42 0.71 4.10 4.63
N LEU A 43 2.02 3.98 4.84
CA LEU A 43 2.96 5.09 4.69
C LEU A 43 2.95 5.64 3.26
N THR A 44 2.94 4.77 2.23
CA THR A 44 2.77 5.22 0.83
C THR A 44 1.48 6.02 0.67
N GLY A 45 0.35 5.50 1.15
CA GLY A 45 -0.95 6.19 1.03
C GLY A 45 -0.98 7.55 1.74
N ILE A 46 -0.39 7.65 2.93
CA ILE A 46 -0.25 8.92 3.68
C ILE A 46 0.62 9.90 2.89
N VAL A 47 1.77 9.46 2.36
CA VAL A 47 2.66 10.32 1.57
C VAL A 47 1.95 10.82 0.30
N VAL A 48 1.20 9.97 -0.39
CA VAL A 48 0.41 10.34 -1.58
C VAL A 48 -0.72 11.31 -1.21
N PHE A 49 -1.36 11.12 -0.05
CA PHE A 49 -2.36 12.06 0.46
C PHE A 49 -1.75 13.43 0.78
N VAL A 50 -0.58 13.48 1.42
CA VAL A 50 0.15 14.73 1.68
C VAL A 50 0.58 15.40 0.37
N LEU A 51 1.01 14.63 -0.63
CA LEU A 51 1.29 15.14 -1.97
C LEU A 51 0.05 15.82 -2.58
N ALA A 52 -1.12 15.17 -2.50
CA ALA A 52 -2.35 15.76 -3.00
C ALA A 52 -2.77 17.00 -2.18
N LEU A 53 -2.57 17.02 -0.86
CA LEU A 53 -2.86 18.20 -0.03
C LEU A 53 -1.98 19.40 -0.39
N CYS A 54 -0.69 19.18 -0.60
CA CYS A 54 0.27 20.26 -0.82
C CYS A 54 0.36 20.73 -2.28
N TYR A 55 0.08 19.85 -3.25
CA TYR A 55 0.39 20.10 -4.66
C TYR A 55 -0.79 19.91 -5.63
N SER A 56 -1.99 19.56 -5.17
CA SER A 56 -3.14 19.54 -6.08
C SER A 56 -3.52 20.95 -6.55
N GLY A 57 -3.73 21.14 -7.85
CA GLY A 57 -4.08 22.44 -8.43
C GLY A 57 -2.87 23.32 -8.73
N ALA A 58 -1.65 22.80 -8.53
CA ALA A 58 -0.41 23.51 -8.83
C ALA A 58 0.06 23.34 -10.29
N HIS A 59 -0.69 22.61 -11.12
CA HIS A 59 -0.36 22.33 -12.53
C HIS A 59 0.99 21.61 -12.72
N GLN A 60 1.52 20.98 -11.67
CA GLN A 60 2.78 20.23 -11.71
C GLN A 60 2.59 18.77 -12.13
N SER A 61 1.39 18.20 -11.93
CA SER A 61 1.09 16.82 -12.32
C SER A 61 -0.42 16.66 -12.51
N GLY A 62 -0.82 16.25 -13.73
CA GLY A 62 -2.22 15.96 -14.03
C GLY A 62 -2.85 14.91 -13.10
N PHE A 63 -2.04 14.00 -12.54
CA PHE A 63 -2.51 13.04 -11.55
C PHE A 63 -2.88 13.72 -10.22
N LEU A 64 -2.05 14.61 -9.69
CA LEU A 64 -2.34 15.30 -8.42
C LEU A 64 -3.40 16.39 -8.59
N ASP A 65 -3.44 17.02 -9.76
CA ASP A 65 -4.47 18.00 -10.11
C ASP A 65 -5.85 17.35 -10.26
N TYR A 66 -5.92 16.05 -10.59
CA TYR A 66 -7.18 15.31 -10.51
C TYR A 66 -7.78 15.39 -9.10
N PHE A 67 -6.95 15.33 -8.05
CA PHE A 67 -7.35 15.38 -6.63
C PHE A 67 -7.54 16.80 -6.07
N ASN A 68 -7.83 17.80 -6.92
CA ASN A 68 -7.95 19.19 -6.45
C ASN A 68 -9.11 19.46 -5.48
N THR A 69 -10.14 18.61 -5.42
CA THR A 69 -11.25 18.78 -4.47
C THR A 69 -11.04 18.01 -3.17
N PRO A 70 -11.56 18.50 -2.01
CA PRO A 70 -11.45 17.79 -0.73
C PRO A 70 -11.98 16.36 -0.81
N PHE A 71 -13.12 16.18 -1.47
CA PHE A 71 -13.74 14.88 -1.70
C PHE A 71 -12.79 13.89 -2.39
N LYS A 72 -12.13 14.32 -3.47
CA LYS A 72 -11.19 13.46 -4.21
C LYS A 72 -9.95 13.15 -3.37
N LYS A 73 -9.42 14.10 -2.60
CA LYS A 73 -8.28 13.84 -1.69
C LYS A 73 -8.62 12.72 -0.69
N THR A 74 -9.81 12.75 -0.08
CA THR A 74 -10.27 11.67 0.82
C THR A 74 -10.36 10.31 0.13
N MET A 75 -10.61 10.25 -1.19
CA MET A 75 -10.61 8.97 -1.92
C MET A 75 -9.25 8.28 -1.87
N ILE A 76 -8.14 9.01 -1.75
CA ILE A 76 -6.79 8.41 -1.61
C ILE A 76 -6.71 7.57 -0.33
N LEU A 77 -7.26 8.09 0.77
CA LEU A 77 -7.30 7.38 2.06
C LEU A 77 -8.25 6.18 1.99
N VAL A 78 -9.46 6.39 1.45
CA VAL A 78 -10.45 5.31 1.28
C VAL A 78 -9.88 4.18 0.41
N PHE A 79 -9.22 4.52 -0.70
CA PHE A 79 -8.60 3.55 -1.60
C PHE A 79 -7.47 2.79 -0.92
N THR A 80 -6.60 3.48 -0.17
CA THR A 80 -5.50 2.85 0.58
C THR A 80 -6.03 1.87 1.62
N LEU A 81 -7.08 2.26 2.35
CA LEU A 81 -7.75 1.39 3.34
C LEU A 81 -8.43 0.20 2.67
N ALA A 82 -9.15 0.42 1.57
CA ALA A 82 -9.82 -0.64 0.82
C ALA A 82 -8.80 -1.65 0.27
N LEU A 83 -7.68 -1.18 -0.28
CA LEU A 83 -6.61 -2.04 -0.78
C LEU A 83 -5.95 -2.84 0.35
N SER A 84 -5.71 -2.21 1.51
CA SER A 84 -5.20 -2.88 2.69
C SER A 84 -6.16 -3.96 3.22
N LEU A 85 -7.46 -3.67 3.26
CA LEU A 85 -8.48 -4.63 3.69
C LEU A 85 -8.61 -5.78 2.70
N ALA A 86 -8.59 -5.50 1.40
CA ALA A 86 -8.61 -6.53 0.37
C ALA A 86 -7.39 -7.45 0.48
N ALA A 87 -6.20 -6.89 0.65
CA ALA A 87 -4.98 -7.68 0.86
C ALA A 87 -5.06 -8.54 2.13
N HIS A 88 -5.58 -8.00 3.23
CA HIS A 88 -5.79 -8.74 4.47
C HIS A 88 -6.81 -9.87 4.29
N GLY A 89 -7.93 -9.59 3.61
CA GLY A 89 -8.97 -10.56 3.30
C GLY A 89 -8.44 -11.69 2.43
N ILE A 90 -7.72 -11.39 1.35
CA ILE A 90 -7.12 -12.40 0.46
C ILE A 90 -6.15 -13.29 1.24
N VAL A 91 -5.28 -12.71 2.07
CA VAL A 91 -4.30 -13.53 2.79
C VAL A 91 -4.95 -14.39 3.87
N SER A 92 -5.90 -13.82 4.62
CA SER A 92 -6.60 -14.51 5.70
C SER A 92 -7.52 -15.62 5.18
N LEU A 93 -8.31 -15.34 4.13
CA LEU A 93 -9.34 -16.23 3.64
C LEU A 93 -8.88 -17.20 2.54
N LEU A 94 -7.83 -16.85 1.79
CA LEU A 94 -7.36 -17.65 0.66
C LEU A 94 -5.95 -18.20 0.89
N VAL A 95 -4.98 -17.33 1.15
CA VAL A 95 -3.56 -17.74 1.15
C VAL A 95 -3.20 -18.60 2.35
N LEU A 96 -3.60 -18.21 3.58
CA LEU A 96 -3.37 -19.01 4.78
C LEU A 96 -4.02 -20.41 4.73
N PRO A 97 -5.30 -20.57 4.37
CA PRO A 97 -5.90 -21.90 4.28
C PRO A 97 -5.29 -22.76 3.16
N LEU A 98 -4.89 -22.17 2.01
CA LEU A 98 -4.18 -22.90 0.96
C LEU A 98 -2.80 -23.38 1.41
N LEU A 99 -2.02 -22.52 2.08
CA LEU A 99 -0.72 -22.88 2.67
C LEU A 99 -0.86 -23.98 3.74
N ARG A 100 -1.96 -23.98 4.50
CA ARG A 100 -2.26 -25.03 5.48
C ARG A 100 -2.59 -26.35 4.79
N LYS A 101 -3.44 -26.32 3.75
CA LYS A 101 -3.84 -27.51 2.98
C LYS A 101 -2.63 -28.20 2.34
N ASN A 102 -1.73 -27.45 1.72
CA ASN A 102 -0.53 -28.00 1.07
C ASN A 102 0.51 -28.59 2.04
N ARG A 103 0.40 -28.37 3.35
CA ARG A 103 1.29 -28.96 4.36
C ARG A 103 0.76 -30.24 5.02
N VAL A 104 -0.50 -30.60 4.77
CA VAL A 104 -1.15 -31.80 5.31
C VAL A 104 -1.30 -32.90 4.25
N SER A 105 -1.02 -32.56 2.98
CA SER A 105 -0.81 -33.49 1.87
C SER A 105 0.63 -33.97 1.83
#